data_AF-A0AB40AN15-F1
#
_entry.id   AF-A0AB40AN15-F1
#
_cell.length_a   1.000
_cell.length_b   1.000
_cell.length_c   1.000
_cell.angle_alpha   90.00
_cell.angle_beta   90.00
_cell.angle_gamma   90.00
#
_symmetry.space_group_name_H-M   'P 1'
#
loop_
_entity.id
_entity.type
_entity.pdbx_description
1 polymer ?
#
loop_
_entity_poly.entity_id
_entity_poly.type
_entity_poly.pdbx_seq_one_letter_code
_entity_poly.pdbx_strand_id
1 'polypeptide(L)'
;MVLARILRSRTLRNPILNPNPSFCFSSLQPPKPQTLSSIFATPSPSKKSANPTAANAEQKNKKKKTKSSGVSPPSNPLLVSRVMAVKGFPKDIPTEMLLLVKRFHDEGLLQNANFMADDGEFDPLKIPRNCNSRNFLKVAAEKFGLAHQEIAKWLSGSDLKKVAIFGCPSVDRGTVFAAKRMRSFFSIQEDVTCRACVLKNACQFVNKKVGRVEKIVLADVMRLLTMYALDSIPQQLQVPEDLKLSAGKLLKDVVNLSD
;
A
#
# COMPACT_ATOMS: atom_id res chain seq x y z
N MET A 1 12.57 -4.72 61.58
CA MET A 1 13.84 -4.09 61.15
C MET A 1 14.49 -5.02 60.14
N VAL A 2 14.92 -4.49 58.99
CA VAL A 2 15.57 -5.16 57.84
C VAL A 2 14.65 -5.92 56.87
N LEU A 3 14.42 -5.31 55.71
CA LEU A 3 14.53 -6.01 54.42
C LEU A 3 14.84 -4.99 53.32
N ALA A 4 16.09 -5.02 52.88
CA ALA A 4 16.60 -4.27 51.76
C ALA A 4 16.07 -4.85 50.44
N ARG A 5 15.65 -3.98 49.52
CA ARG A 5 15.60 -4.27 48.07
C ARG A 5 16.07 -3.05 47.30
N ILE A 6 17.34 -3.09 46.91
CA ILE A 6 17.84 -2.40 45.73
C ILE A 6 17.76 -3.41 44.60
N LEU A 7 17.13 -3.07 43.48
CA LEU A 7 17.68 -3.30 42.15
C LEU A 7 17.03 -2.36 41.14
N ARG A 8 17.89 -1.59 40.48
CA ARG A 8 17.62 -0.69 39.35
C ARG A 8 17.27 -1.53 38.12
N SER A 9 16.43 -0.98 37.24
CA SER A 9 16.69 -0.99 35.78
C SER A 9 15.84 0.07 35.08
N ARG A 10 16.49 1.19 34.76
CA ARG A 10 16.07 2.13 33.72
C ARG A 10 16.19 1.40 32.38
N THR A 11 15.08 1.06 31.75
CA THR A 11 15.06 0.81 30.31
C THR A 11 14.65 2.10 29.62
N LEU A 12 15.55 2.54 28.74
CA LEU A 12 15.42 3.71 27.90
C LEU A 12 14.16 3.56 27.03
N ARG A 13 13.24 4.50 27.15
CA ARG A 13 12.20 4.73 26.16
C ARG A 13 12.87 5.05 24.84
N ASN A 14 12.90 4.09 23.93
CA ASN A 14 13.19 4.37 22.52
C ASN A 14 12.10 5.30 21.98
N PRO A 15 12.44 6.39 21.27
CA PRO A 15 11.45 7.22 20.64
C PRO A 15 10.76 6.40 19.54
N ILE A 16 9.45 6.23 19.70
CA ILE A 16 8.56 5.61 18.72
C ILE A 16 8.73 6.37 17.41
N LEU A 17 9.19 5.66 16.37
CA LEU A 17 9.13 6.12 15.00
C LEU A 17 7.66 6.36 14.66
N ASN A 18 7.31 7.65 14.58
CA ASN A 18 6.02 8.11 14.10
C ASN A 18 5.78 7.47 12.72
N PRO A 19 4.67 6.74 12.49
CA PRO A 19 4.38 6.21 11.17
C PRO A 19 4.24 7.40 10.21
N ASN A 20 5.19 7.48 9.28
CA ASN A 20 5.20 8.48 8.22
C ASN A 20 3.79 8.60 7.62
N PRO A 21 3.16 9.79 7.61
CA PRO A 21 1.81 9.96 7.08
C PRO A 21 1.88 9.67 5.58
N SER A 22 1.55 8.42 5.25
CA SER A 22 1.48 7.95 3.88
C SER A 22 0.29 8.64 3.26
N PHE A 23 0.58 9.64 2.43
CA PHE A 23 -0.32 10.45 1.62
C PHE A 23 -1.70 9.84 1.37
N CYS A 24 -2.67 10.25 2.17
CA CYS A 24 -4.10 10.11 1.89
C CYS A 24 -4.71 11.49 2.08
N PHE A 25 -4.91 12.22 0.98
CA PHE A 25 -5.67 13.46 1.00
C PHE A 25 -7.14 13.10 1.09
N SER A 26 -7.81 13.53 2.16
CA SER A 26 -9.26 13.42 2.29
C SER A 26 -9.93 14.15 1.14
N SER A 27 -10.89 13.48 0.51
CA SER A 27 -11.88 13.99 -0.46
C SER A 27 -12.03 15.51 -0.52
N LEU A 28 -11.41 16.16 -1.51
CA LEU A 28 -11.96 17.42 -2.04
C LEU A 28 -13.19 17.04 -2.87
N GLN A 29 -14.35 17.58 -2.51
CA GLN A 29 -15.55 17.48 -3.32
C GLN A 29 -15.26 18.02 -4.74
N PRO A 30 -15.74 17.37 -5.82
CA PRO A 30 -15.53 17.87 -7.17
C PRO A 30 -16.20 19.25 -7.33
N PRO A 31 -15.55 20.23 -7.98
CA PRO A 31 -16.20 21.49 -8.30
C PRO A 31 -17.39 21.24 -9.23
N LYS A 32 -18.51 21.93 -8.97
CA LYS A 32 -19.75 21.84 -9.76
C LYS A 32 -19.46 22.10 -11.24
N PRO A 33 -20.07 21.37 -12.18
CA PRO A 33 -19.89 21.63 -13.61
C PRO A 33 -20.41 23.02 -13.96
N GLN A 34 -19.53 23.86 -14.51
CA GLN A 34 -19.95 25.06 -15.24
C GLN A 34 -20.34 24.65 -16.65
N THR A 35 -21.49 25.14 -17.09
CA THR A 35 -22.09 24.88 -18.39
C THR A 35 -21.25 25.48 -19.52
N LEU A 36 -20.83 24.64 -20.47
CA LEU A 36 -20.15 25.05 -21.70
C LEU A 36 -21.18 25.56 -22.71
N SER A 37 -21.28 26.87 -22.85
CA SER A 37 -21.98 27.51 -23.97
C SER A 37 -21.22 28.73 -24.45
N SER A 38 -20.16 28.50 -25.24
CA SER A 38 -19.72 29.40 -26.33
C SER A 38 -18.44 28.86 -26.98
N ILE A 39 -18.55 27.82 -27.82
CA ILE A 39 -17.50 27.48 -28.79
C ILE A 39 -18.18 27.46 -30.17
N PHE A 40 -18.59 28.64 -30.61
CA PHE A 40 -18.89 28.89 -32.02
C PHE A 40 -18.25 30.23 -32.39
N ALA A 41 -17.02 30.14 -32.89
CA ALA A 41 -16.43 31.16 -33.74
C ALA A 41 -15.75 30.42 -34.90
N THR A 42 -16.25 30.67 -36.10
CA THR A 42 -15.82 30.10 -37.37
C THR A 42 -14.43 30.62 -37.77
N PRO A 43 -13.63 29.85 -38.52
CA PRO A 43 -12.39 30.35 -39.10
C PRO A 43 -12.64 30.98 -40.47
N SER A 44 -11.91 32.05 -40.79
CA SER A 44 -11.73 32.54 -42.16
C SER A 44 -10.23 32.56 -42.52
N PRO A 45 -9.86 32.36 -43.81
CA PRO A 45 -8.54 31.90 -44.20
C PRO A 45 -7.66 32.99 -44.83
N SER A 46 -6.33 32.88 -44.75
CA SER A 46 -5.45 33.32 -45.84
C SER A 46 -3.98 32.85 -45.73
N LYS A 47 -3.62 32.02 -46.72
CA LYS A 47 -2.50 32.18 -47.67
C LYS A 47 -1.03 32.05 -47.22
N LYS A 48 -0.42 31.01 -47.83
CA LYS A 48 0.77 31.03 -48.72
C LYS A 48 2.19 31.00 -48.10
N SER A 49 2.83 29.85 -48.29
CA SER A 49 3.84 29.60 -49.36
C SER A 49 5.26 29.23 -48.94
N ALA A 50 5.77 28.24 -49.69
CA ALA A 50 7.16 27.95 -50.07
C ALA A 50 8.07 27.14 -49.12
N ASN A 51 8.27 25.87 -49.51
CA ASN A 51 9.53 25.12 -49.37
C ASN A 51 10.55 25.63 -50.42
N PRO A 52 11.87 25.39 -50.23
CA PRO A 52 12.48 24.23 -50.87
C PRO A 52 13.54 23.48 -50.04
N THR A 53 13.48 22.14 -50.17
CA THR A 53 14.53 21.15 -50.43
C THR A 53 16.02 21.52 -50.27
N ALA A 54 16.80 20.70 -49.54
CA ALA A 54 17.76 19.71 -50.09
C ALA A 54 18.86 19.26 -49.08
N ALA A 55 19.24 17.98 -49.22
CA ALA A 55 20.39 17.18 -48.75
C ALA A 55 21.64 17.96 -48.25
N ASN A 56 22.53 17.47 -47.38
CA ASN A 56 23.28 16.21 -47.46
C ASN A 56 24.33 16.13 -46.31
N ALA A 57 24.94 14.94 -46.17
CA ALA A 57 26.31 14.66 -45.69
C ALA A 57 26.61 14.49 -44.17
N GLU A 58 27.01 13.25 -43.87
CA GLU A 58 27.88 12.79 -42.80
C GLU A 58 29.19 13.61 -42.64
N GLN A 59 29.70 13.73 -41.41
CA GLN A 59 31.05 13.24 -41.06
C GLN A 59 31.37 13.26 -39.56
N LYS A 60 32.09 12.22 -39.15
CA LYS A 60 32.72 11.94 -37.85
C LYS A 60 33.72 13.02 -37.43
N ASN A 61 33.86 13.33 -36.13
CA ASN A 61 35.10 13.02 -35.39
C ASN A 61 35.08 13.28 -33.86
N LYS A 62 36.04 12.58 -33.24
CA LYS A 62 36.51 12.40 -31.85
C LYS A 62 36.60 13.61 -30.88
N LYS A 63 36.15 13.33 -29.64
CA LYS A 63 36.94 13.27 -28.36
C LYS A 63 37.69 14.52 -27.87
N LYS A 64 37.23 15.18 -26.80
CA LYS A 64 37.99 15.42 -25.54
C LYS A 64 37.11 16.02 -24.41
N LYS A 65 37.70 16.08 -23.22
CA LYS A 65 37.14 15.91 -21.87
C LYS A 65 37.18 17.25 -21.10
N THR A 66 36.20 17.46 -20.18
CA THR A 66 36.23 18.35 -18.97
C THR A 66 36.36 19.88 -19.20
N LYS A 67 35.74 20.81 -18.45
CA LYS A 67 35.08 20.86 -17.13
C LYS A 67 34.26 22.17 -17.01
N SER A 68 33.16 22.13 -16.24
CA SER A 68 32.50 23.21 -15.46
C SER A 68 32.15 24.57 -16.08
N SER A 69 30.86 24.88 -16.14
CA SER A 69 30.24 26.02 -15.43
C SER A 69 28.71 25.96 -15.61
N GLY A 70 27.98 26.33 -14.56
CA GLY A 70 26.58 25.95 -14.37
C GLY A 70 25.57 26.74 -15.19
N VAL A 71 24.52 26.04 -15.60
CA VAL A 71 23.17 26.58 -15.79
C VAL A 71 22.19 25.47 -15.37
N SER A 72 21.37 25.75 -14.37
CA SER A 72 20.31 24.88 -13.87
C SER A 72 19.28 24.59 -14.98
N PRO A 73 18.82 23.34 -15.18
CA PRO A 73 17.70 23.06 -16.06
C PRO A 73 16.39 23.55 -15.41
N PRO A 74 15.39 23.98 -16.19
CA PRO A 74 14.12 24.41 -15.64
C PRO A 74 13.47 23.23 -14.92
N SER A 75 13.03 23.49 -13.69
CA SER A 75 12.22 22.58 -12.90
C SER A 75 10.94 22.27 -13.65
N ASN A 76 10.88 21.12 -14.34
CA ASN A 76 9.65 20.60 -14.90
C ASN A 76 8.69 20.26 -13.74
N PRO A 77 7.55 20.94 -13.57
CA PRO A 77 6.55 20.57 -12.58
C PRO A 77 5.63 19.51 -13.19
N LEU A 78 6.18 18.34 -13.51
CA LEU A 78 5.40 17.17 -13.98
C LEU A 78 5.89 15.89 -13.32
N LEU A 79 5.96 15.90 -12.00
CA LEU A 79 5.70 14.71 -11.19
C LEU A 79 4.43 14.98 -10.39
N VAL A 80 3.29 14.99 -11.10
CA VAL A 80 2.03 14.69 -10.44
C VAL A 80 2.18 13.26 -9.94
N SER A 81 2.51 13.11 -8.65
CA SER A 81 2.27 11.88 -7.92
C SER A 81 0.87 11.42 -8.29
N ARG A 82 0.75 10.36 -9.09
CA ARG A 82 -0.56 9.78 -9.42
C ARG A 82 -1.11 9.23 -8.12
N VAL A 83 -1.83 10.07 -7.39
CA VAL A 83 -2.63 9.66 -6.24
C VAL A 83 -3.70 8.75 -6.83
N MET A 84 -3.49 7.44 -6.69
CA MET A 84 -4.52 6.48 -7.08
C MET A 84 -5.65 6.62 -6.09
N ALA A 85 -6.84 6.94 -6.58
CA ALA A 85 -8.03 6.95 -5.76
C ALA A 85 -8.21 5.56 -5.12
N VAL A 86 -8.15 5.52 -3.79
CA VAL A 86 -8.48 4.32 -3.01
C VAL A 86 -9.99 4.14 -3.05
N LYS A 87 -10.47 2.90 -3.06
CA LYS A 87 -11.90 2.63 -2.91
C LYS A 87 -12.42 3.20 -1.60
N GLY A 88 -13.70 3.62 -1.62
CA GLY A 88 -14.41 4.05 -0.43
C GLY A 88 -14.38 2.99 0.66
N PHE A 89 -14.63 3.38 1.91
CA PHE A 89 -14.74 2.41 2.99
C PHE A 89 -15.92 1.47 2.73
N PRO A 90 -15.75 0.14 2.86
CA PRO A 90 -16.85 -0.79 2.60
C PRO A 90 -17.99 -0.50 3.59
N LYS A 91 -19.24 -0.68 3.12
CA LYS A 91 -20.43 -0.46 3.97
C LYS A 91 -20.45 -1.44 5.14
N ASP A 92 -19.89 -2.63 4.93
CA ASP A 92 -19.82 -3.69 5.93
C ASP A 92 -18.38 -4.18 6.03
N ILE A 93 -17.85 -4.20 7.25
CA ILE A 93 -16.56 -4.84 7.55
C ILE A 93 -16.85 -6.33 7.75
N PRO A 94 -16.08 -7.26 7.15
CA PRO A 94 -16.27 -8.69 7.38
C PRO A 94 -16.22 -9.03 8.87
N THR A 95 -17.11 -9.92 9.33
CA THR A 95 -17.19 -10.35 10.74
C THR A 95 -15.84 -10.81 11.29
N GLU A 96 -15.09 -11.57 10.51
CA GLU A 96 -13.74 -12.05 10.89
C GLU A 96 -12.76 -10.89 11.15
N MET A 97 -12.87 -9.80 10.38
CA MET A 97 -12.06 -8.62 10.61
C MET A 97 -12.50 -7.88 11.88
N LEU A 98 -13.78 -7.87 12.25
CA LEU A 98 -14.25 -7.30 13.52
C LEU A 98 -13.74 -8.09 14.73
N LEU A 99 -13.76 -9.43 14.65
CA LEU A 99 -13.20 -10.30 15.68
C LEU A 99 -11.69 -10.09 15.83
N LEU A 100 -10.98 -10.00 14.71
CA LEU A 100 -9.55 -9.71 14.71
C LEU A 100 -9.24 -8.32 15.29
N VAL A 101 -10.05 -7.32 15.00
CA VAL A 101 -9.94 -5.97 15.59
C VAL A 101 -10.15 -6.01 17.11
N LYS A 102 -11.08 -6.84 17.59
CA LYS A 102 -11.24 -7.09 19.04
C LYS A 102 -9.98 -7.73 19.63
N ARG A 103 -9.39 -8.74 18.97
CA ARG A 103 -8.09 -9.31 19.39
C ARG A 103 -6.98 -8.25 19.44
N PHE A 104 -6.92 -7.34 18.46
CA PHE A 104 -5.96 -6.24 18.49
C PHE A 104 -6.14 -5.31 19.70
N HIS A 105 -7.39 -5.06 20.08
CA HIS A 105 -7.69 -4.28 21.29
C HIS A 105 -7.24 -5.02 22.55
N ASP A 106 -7.61 -6.29 22.68
CA ASP A 106 -7.31 -7.11 23.86
C ASP A 106 -5.80 -7.28 24.09
N GLU A 107 -5.01 -7.31 23.01
CA GLU A 107 -3.54 -7.33 23.06
C GLU A 107 -2.89 -5.95 23.20
N GLY A 108 -3.68 -4.88 23.30
CA GLY A 108 -3.16 -3.52 23.44
C GLY A 108 -2.53 -2.94 22.18
N LEU A 109 -2.73 -3.57 21.02
CA LEU A 109 -2.20 -3.09 19.74
C LEU A 109 -2.89 -1.80 19.26
N LEU A 110 -4.02 -1.43 19.89
CA LEU A 110 -4.82 -0.23 19.59
C LEU A 110 -4.65 0.93 20.59
N GLN A 111 -3.83 0.81 21.63
CA GLN A 111 -3.73 1.78 22.75
C GLN A 111 -3.40 3.23 22.34
N ASN A 112 -2.75 3.43 21.19
CA ASN A 112 -2.36 4.77 20.69
C ASN A 112 -3.20 5.20 19.47
N ALA A 113 -4.33 4.57 19.23
CA ALA A 113 -5.18 4.93 18.10
C ALA A 113 -5.98 6.19 18.41
N ASN A 114 -5.99 7.16 17.49
CA ASN A 114 -6.74 8.42 17.61
C ASN A 114 -8.26 8.23 17.73
N PHE A 115 -8.76 6.99 17.65
CA PHE A 115 -10.16 6.62 17.71
C PHE A 115 -10.51 5.74 18.92
N MET A 116 -9.58 5.56 19.87
CA MET A 116 -9.92 5.04 21.18
C MET A 116 -10.65 6.15 21.96
N ALA A 117 -11.76 5.81 22.62
CA ALA A 117 -12.37 6.69 23.62
C ALA A 117 -11.63 6.53 24.95
N ASP A 118 -11.54 7.59 25.75
CA ASP A 118 -10.75 7.61 26.99
C ASP A 118 -11.38 6.78 28.14
N ASP A 119 -12.65 6.40 28.00
CA ASP A 119 -13.49 5.98 29.13
C ASP A 119 -14.66 5.04 28.74
N GLY A 120 -14.70 4.53 27.50
CA GLY A 120 -15.78 3.66 26.99
C GLY A 120 -15.34 2.23 26.60
N GLU A 121 -16.29 1.29 26.62
CA GLU A 121 -16.10 -0.08 26.08
C GLU A 121 -15.73 -0.01 24.59
N PHE A 122 -14.69 -0.76 24.21
CA PHE A 122 -14.24 -0.81 22.82
C PHE A 122 -15.25 -1.52 21.94
N ASP A 123 -15.76 -0.81 20.93
CA ASP A 123 -16.66 -1.34 19.91
C ASP A 123 -15.99 -1.26 18.52
N PRO A 124 -15.61 -2.41 17.91
CA PRO A 124 -15.06 -2.47 16.56
C PRO A 124 -15.93 -1.80 15.50
N LEU A 125 -17.26 -1.74 15.68
CA LEU A 125 -18.19 -1.12 14.74
C LEU A 125 -18.13 0.41 14.76
N LYS A 126 -17.65 1.01 15.85
CA LYS A 126 -17.53 2.47 16.02
C LYS A 126 -16.24 3.04 15.45
N ILE A 127 -15.32 2.20 14.94
CA ILE A 127 -14.07 2.69 14.35
C ILE A 127 -14.38 3.61 13.15
N PRO A 128 -13.86 4.86 13.13
CA PRO A 128 -14.10 5.80 12.04
C PRO A 128 -13.67 5.22 10.69
N ARG A 129 -14.55 5.32 9.70
CA ARG A 129 -14.36 4.74 8.37
C ARG A 129 -13.53 5.63 7.45
N ASN A 130 -12.30 5.94 7.87
CA ASN A 130 -11.38 6.82 7.16
C ASN A 130 -10.01 6.16 6.91
N CYS A 131 -9.16 6.84 6.16
CA CYS A 131 -7.82 6.35 5.81
C CYS A 131 -6.90 6.17 7.03
N ASN A 132 -7.07 6.99 8.07
CA ASN A 132 -6.23 6.94 9.26
C ASN A 132 -6.51 5.64 10.03
N SER A 133 -7.79 5.30 10.22
CA SER A 133 -8.18 4.04 10.84
C SER A 133 -7.71 2.83 10.05
N ARG A 134 -7.84 2.85 8.71
CA ARG A 134 -7.30 1.77 7.84
C ARG A 134 -5.80 1.58 8.04
N ASN A 135 -5.05 2.68 8.02
CA ASN A 135 -3.60 2.61 8.22
C ASN A 135 -3.24 2.12 9.62
N PHE A 136 -3.97 2.53 10.64
CA PHE A 136 -3.76 2.07 12.00
C PHE A 136 -4.03 0.58 12.14
N LEU A 137 -5.18 0.10 11.65
CA LEU A 137 -5.52 -1.33 11.67
C LEU A 137 -4.54 -2.19 10.87
N LYS A 138 -4.03 -1.68 9.74
CA LYS A 138 -2.96 -2.34 8.98
C LYS A 138 -1.69 -2.49 9.81
N VAL A 139 -1.27 -1.45 10.53
CA VAL A 139 -0.08 -1.51 11.41
C VAL A 139 -0.32 -2.45 12.60
N ALA A 140 -1.52 -2.45 13.18
CA ALA A 140 -1.89 -3.39 14.24
C ALA A 140 -1.82 -4.85 13.75
N ALA A 141 -2.35 -5.12 12.55
CA ALA A 141 -2.31 -6.44 11.93
C ALA A 141 -0.88 -6.93 11.67
N GLU A 142 0.04 -6.05 11.25
CA GLU A 142 1.44 -6.40 11.12
C GLU A 142 2.09 -6.75 12.46
N LYS A 143 1.84 -5.94 13.50
CA LYS A 143 2.36 -6.21 14.85
C LYS A 143 1.84 -7.52 15.40
N PHE A 144 0.55 -7.78 15.22
CA PHE A 144 -0.08 -9.05 15.56
C PHE A 144 0.62 -10.21 14.83
N GLY A 145 0.82 -10.09 13.52
CA GLY A 145 1.52 -11.13 12.76
C GLY A 145 2.98 -11.33 13.19
N LEU A 146 3.66 -10.29 13.70
CA LEU A 146 5.00 -10.44 14.28
C LEU A 146 4.97 -11.18 15.62
N ALA A 147 3.94 -10.96 16.44
CA ALA A 147 3.79 -11.59 17.75
C ALA A 147 3.42 -13.07 17.66
N HIS A 148 2.58 -13.43 16.67
CA HIS A 148 1.96 -14.77 16.55
C HIS A 148 2.47 -15.58 15.37
N GLN A 149 3.76 -15.45 15.04
CA GLN A 149 4.36 -16.02 13.82
C GLN A 149 4.17 -17.55 13.68
N GLU A 150 3.94 -18.27 14.78
CA GLU A 150 3.59 -19.69 14.81
C GLU A 150 2.29 -20.04 14.09
N ILE A 151 1.31 -19.12 14.05
CA ILE A 151 0.03 -19.30 13.35
C ILE A 151 0.26 -19.55 11.85
N ALA A 152 1.29 -18.95 11.25
CA ALA A 152 1.59 -19.10 9.83
C ALA A 152 1.72 -20.56 9.36
N LYS A 153 2.12 -21.47 10.26
CA LYS A 153 2.31 -22.89 9.93
C LYS A 153 0.99 -23.64 9.73
N TRP A 154 -0.10 -23.12 10.28
CA TRP A 154 -1.41 -23.77 10.32
C TRP A 154 -2.37 -23.21 9.28
N LEU A 155 -2.00 -22.12 8.61
CA LEU A 155 -2.82 -21.49 7.58
C LEU A 155 -2.88 -22.32 6.29
N SER A 156 -4.03 -22.31 5.63
CA SER A 156 -4.24 -22.96 4.33
C SER A 156 -3.23 -22.48 3.28
N GLY A 157 -2.29 -23.35 2.91
CA GLY A 157 -1.31 -23.06 1.87
C GLY A 157 -1.94 -22.77 0.50
N SER A 158 -3.10 -23.37 0.22
CA SER A 158 -3.84 -23.14 -1.03
C SER A 158 -4.44 -21.74 -1.12
N ASP A 159 -5.02 -21.24 -0.02
CA ASP A 159 -5.58 -19.90 0.06
C ASP A 159 -4.47 -18.84 0.11
N LEU A 160 -3.38 -19.10 0.83
CA LEU A 160 -2.19 -18.24 0.82
C LEU A 160 -1.59 -18.11 -0.58
N LYS A 161 -1.55 -19.20 -1.35
CA LYS A 161 -1.05 -19.19 -2.73
C LYS A 161 -1.94 -18.34 -3.64
N LYS A 162 -3.26 -18.37 -3.48
CA LYS A 162 -4.18 -17.48 -4.22
C LYS A 162 -3.88 -16.00 -3.94
N VAL A 163 -3.69 -15.64 -2.67
CA VAL A 163 -3.29 -14.28 -2.26
C VAL A 163 -1.96 -13.89 -2.89
N ALA A 164 -0.98 -14.80 -2.90
CA ALA A 164 0.33 -14.54 -3.50
C ALA A 164 0.26 -14.35 -5.04
N ILE A 165 -0.50 -15.20 -5.74
CA ILE A 165 -0.67 -15.13 -7.20
C ILE A 165 -1.32 -13.81 -7.63
N PHE A 166 -2.33 -13.35 -6.89
CA PHE A 166 -3.07 -12.13 -7.24
C PHE A 166 -2.17 -10.89 -7.34
N GLY A 167 -1.20 -10.76 -6.44
CA GLY A 167 -0.18 -9.73 -6.56
C GLY A 167 -0.16 -8.72 -5.43
N CYS A 168 0.27 -7.49 -5.74
CA CYS A 168 0.36 -6.39 -4.79
C CYS A 168 -0.97 -5.60 -4.76
N PRO A 169 -1.65 -5.49 -3.60
CA PRO A 169 -2.88 -4.70 -3.49
C PRO A 169 -2.66 -3.19 -3.44
N SER A 170 -1.41 -2.73 -3.37
CA SER A 170 -1.02 -1.32 -3.34
C SER A 170 0.40 -1.16 -3.88
N VAL A 171 0.79 0.08 -4.21
CA VAL A 171 2.15 0.47 -4.65
C VAL A 171 3.06 0.92 -3.51
N ASP A 172 2.56 0.96 -2.27
CA ASP A 172 3.38 1.33 -1.12
C ASP A 172 4.45 0.28 -0.83
N ARG A 173 5.64 0.75 -0.43
CA ARG A 173 6.82 -0.10 -0.26
C ARG A 173 6.55 -1.31 0.63
N GLY A 174 5.90 -1.11 1.78
CA GLY A 174 5.63 -2.20 2.73
C GLY A 174 4.79 -3.30 2.09
N THR A 175 3.68 -2.92 1.47
CA THR A 175 2.74 -3.85 0.83
C THR A 175 3.35 -4.55 -0.37
N VAL A 176 4.10 -3.81 -1.20
CA VAL A 176 4.76 -4.39 -2.36
C VAL A 176 5.78 -5.45 -1.94
N PHE A 177 6.63 -5.14 -0.97
CA PHE A 177 7.63 -6.10 -0.50
C PHE A 177 7.03 -7.28 0.27
N ALA A 178 5.95 -7.08 1.03
CA ALA A 178 5.19 -8.17 1.66
C ALA A 178 4.65 -9.16 0.61
N ALA A 179 3.94 -8.65 -0.41
CA ALA A 179 3.43 -9.49 -1.50
C ALA A 179 4.54 -10.20 -2.29
N LYS A 180 5.68 -9.53 -2.51
CA LYS A 180 6.86 -10.13 -3.15
C LYS A 180 7.46 -11.27 -2.33
N ARG A 181 7.57 -11.10 -1.01
CA ARG A 181 8.07 -12.16 -0.11
C ARG A 181 7.12 -13.36 -0.09
N MET A 182 5.80 -13.13 -0.05
CA MET A 182 4.83 -14.21 -0.20
C MET A 182 4.98 -14.96 -1.53
N ARG A 183 5.16 -14.25 -2.65
CA ARG A 183 5.42 -14.90 -3.95
C ARG A 183 6.73 -15.66 -3.97
N SER A 184 7.79 -15.13 -3.35
CA SER A 184 9.05 -15.83 -3.24
C SER A 184 8.92 -17.15 -2.48
N PHE A 185 8.10 -17.21 -1.42
CA PHE A 185 7.83 -18.45 -0.69
C PHE A 185 7.18 -19.51 -1.59
N PHE A 186 6.22 -19.13 -2.42
CA PHE A 186 5.55 -20.03 -3.37
C PHE A 186 6.30 -20.25 -4.70
N SER A 187 7.54 -19.77 -4.82
CA SER A 187 8.34 -19.84 -6.06
C SER A 187 7.61 -19.24 -7.29
N ILE A 188 6.82 -18.18 -7.08
CA ILE A 188 6.10 -17.47 -8.14
C ILE A 188 7.05 -16.43 -8.77
N GLN A 189 7.10 -16.42 -10.11
CA GLN A 189 7.97 -15.52 -10.86
C GLN A 189 7.49 -14.06 -10.81
N GLU A 190 8.32 -13.19 -10.21
CA GLU A 190 8.00 -11.77 -10.04
C GLU A 190 7.78 -11.01 -11.34
N ASP A 191 8.54 -11.34 -12.39
CA ASP A 191 8.46 -10.64 -13.67
C ASP A 191 7.15 -10.94 -14.39
N VAL A 192 6.62 -12.16 -14.28
CA VAL A 192 5.33 -12.55 -14.86
C VAL A 192 4.20 -11.82 -14.11
N THR A 193 4.16 -11.89 -12.78
CA THR A 193 3.13 -11.23 -11.98
C THR A 193 3.18 -9.69 -12.12
N CYS A 194 4.37 -9.08 -12.07
CA CYS A 194 4.50 -7.63 -12.21
C CYS A 194 4.22 -7.15 -13.64
N ARG A 195 4.44 -7.97 -14.67
CA ARG A 195 4.18 -7.60 -16.07
C ARG A 195 2.68 -7.47 -16.36
N ALA A 196 1.86 -8.34 -15.77
CA ALA A 196 0.41 -8.31 -15.88
C ALA A 196 -0.28 -7.38 -14.86
N CYS A 197 0.48 -6.80 -13.92
CA CYS A 197 -0.08 -6.00 -12.84
C CYS A 197 -0.71 -4.68 -13.33
N VAL A 198 -1.97 -4.43 -12.98
CA VAL A 198 -2.69 -3.18 -13.29
C VAL A 198 -2.00 -1.96 -12.68
N LEU A 199 -1.33 -2.13 -11.54
CA LEU A 199 -0.62 -1.04 -10.85
C LEU A 199 0.82 -0.82 -11.37
N LYS A 200 1.28 -1.57 -12.37
CA LYS A 200 2.67 -1.56 -12.87
C LYS A 200 3.17 -0.15 -13.17
N ASN A 201 2.37 0.66 -13.87
CA ASN A 201 2.78 2.01 -14.30
C ASN A 201 2.94 3.00 -13.14
N ALA A 202 2.39 2.71 -11.96
CA ALA A 202 2.52 3.54 -10.76
C ALA A 202 3.50 2.97 -9.73
N CYS A 203 3.93 1.72 -9.90
CA CYS A 203 4.79 1.04 -8.94
C CYS A 203 6.27 1.35 -9.19
N GLN A 204 6.98 1.88 -8.19
CA GLN A 204 8.43 2.15 -8.26
C GLN A 204 9.29 0.90 -8.01
N PHE A 205 8.66 -0.24 -7.76
CA PHE A 205 9.30 -1.51 -7.39
C PHE A 205 8.98 -2.64 -8.38
N VAL A 206 8.55 -2.29 -9.60
CA VAL A 206 8.29 -3.25 -10.68
C VAL A 206 9.51 -4.13 -10.90
N ASN A 207 9.29 -5.45 -10.95
CA ASN A 207 10.33 -6.47 -11.16
C ASN A 207 11.49 -6.45 -10.17
N LYS A 208 11.44 -5.65 -9.09
CA LYS A 208 12.43 -5.75 -8.01
C LYS A 208 12.25 -7.10 -7.33
N LYS A 209 13.34 -7.86 -7.25
CA LYS A 209 13.37 -9.17 -6.60
C LYS A 209 13.56 -9.00 -5.11
N VAL A 210 12.99 -9.93 -4.36
CA VAL A 210 13.32 -10.16 -2.95
C VAL A 210 14.15 -11.43 -2.86
N GLY A 211 14.95 -11.58 -1.81
CA GLY A 211 15.67 -12.83 -1.55
C GLY A 211 14.72 -14.00 -1.36
N ARG A 212 15.24 -15.23 -1.52
CA ARG A 212 14.45 -16.45 -1.31
C ARG A 212 13.91 -16.46 0.12
N VAL A 213 12.59 -16.64 0.25
CA VAL A 213 11.90 -16.75 1.53
C VAL A 213 11.52 -18.21 1.76
N GLU A 214 12.06 -18.82 2.81
CA GLU A 214 11.84 -20.25 3.12
C GLU A 214 10.61 -20.50 3.99
N LYS A 215 10.12 -19.48 4.69
CA LYS A 215 8.98 -19.57 5.61
C LYS A 215 8.02 -18.41 5.36
N ILE A 216 6.72 -18.67 5.45
CA ILE A 216 5.71 -17.59 5.42
C ILE A 216 5.94 -16.67 6.61
N VAL A 217 5.99 -15.36 6.34
CA VAL A 217 6.03 -14.32 7.37
C VAL A 217 4.60 -13.89 7.63
N LEU A 218 4.09 -14.13 8.85
CA LEU A 218 2.69 -13.84 9.17
C LEU A 218 2.40 -12.34 9.11
N ALA A 219 3.35 -11.49 9.52
CA ALA A 219 3.21 -10.05 9.39
C ALA A 219 2.90 -9.60 7.95
N ASP A 220 3.51 -10.25 6.94
CA ASP A 220 3.23 -9.97 5.53
C ASP A 220 1.83 -10.41 5.14
N VAL A 221 1.44 -11.61 5.57
CA VAL A 221 0.10 -12.15 5.32
C VAL A 221 -0.96 -11.23 5.91
N MET A 222 -0.82 -10.87 7.19
CA MET A 222 -1.75 -9.99 7.89
C MET A 222 -1.87 -8.63 7.21
N ARG A 223 -0.73 -8.03 6.78
CA ARG A 223 -0.75 -6.77 6.02
C ARG A 223 -1.63 -6.90 4.78
N LEU A 224 -1.48 -7.97 4.00
CA LEU A 224 -2.25 -8.17 2.78
C LEU A 224 -3.73 -8.48 3.05
N LEU A 225 -4.02 -9.38 4.00
CA LEU A 225 -5.39 -9.78 4.34
C LEU A 225 -6.22 -8.59 4.84
N THR A 226 -5.65 -7.78 5.74
CA THR A 226 -6.32 -6.57 6.24
C THR A 226 -6.62 -5.57 5.13
N MET A 227 -5.76 -5.48 4.10
CA MET A 227 -6.03 -4.62 2.95
C MET A 227 -7.25 -5.07 2.13
N TYR A 228 -7.46 -6.37 1.96
CA TYR A 228 -8.65 -6.89 1.30
C TYR A 228 -9.90 -6.74 2.17
N ALA A 229 -9.82 -7.06 3.46
CA ALA A 229 -10.95 -6.97 4.38
C ALA A 229 -11.47 -5.55 4.58
N LEU A 230 -10.58 -4.56 4.57
CA LEU A 230 -10.93 -3.15 4.70
C LEU A 230 -11.18 -2.46 3.36
N ASP A 231 -11.17 -3.20 2.25
CA ASP A 231 -11.21 -2.69 0.86
C ASP A 231 -10.28 -1.49 0.64
N SER A 232 -9.07 -1.56 1.24
CA SER A 232 -8.08 -0.46 1.23
C SER A 232 -7.28 -0.41 -0.08
N ILE A 233 -7.87 -0.87 -1.18
CA ILE A 233 -7.22 -1.07 -2.47
C ILE A 233 -7.55 0.07 -3.46
N PRO A 234 -6.70 0.32 -4.47
CA PRO A 234 -7.00 1.26 -5.54
C PRO A 234 -8.28 0.91 -6.30
N GLN A 235 -9.04 1.90 -6.75
CA GLN A 235 -10.28 1.70 -7.52
C GLN A 235 -10.07 0.89 -8.81
N GLN A 236 -8.90 1.03 -9.43
CA GLN A 236 -8.52 0.34 -10.66
C GLN A 236 -8.29 -1.17 -10.44
N LEU A 237 -8.15 -1.61 -9.18
CA LEU A 237 -7.90 -2.99 -8.83
C LEU A 237 -9.23 -3.72 -8.55
N GLN A 238 -9.58 -4.65 -9.43
CA GLN A 238 -10.70 -5.57 -9.22
C GLN A 238 -10.18 -6.80 -8.49
N VAL A 239 -10.77 -7.08 -7.32
CA VAL A 239 -10.45 -8.26 -6.52
C VAL A 239 -11.48 -9.34 -6.83
N PRO A 240 -11.07 -10.48 -7.40
CA PRO A 240 -11.94 -11.63 -7.64
C PRO A 240 -12.64 -12.13 -6.38
N GLU A 241 -13.86 -12.64 -6.51
CA GLU A 241 -14.66 -13.06 -5.35
C GLU A 241 -14.06 -14.29 -4.65
N ASP A 242 -13.50 -15.22 -5.43
CA ASP A 242 -12.78 -16.37 -4.91
C ASP A 242 -11.56 -15.96 -4.05
N LEU A 243 -10.90 -14.85 -4.40
CA LEU A 243 -9.82 -14.29 -3.59
C LEU A 243 -10.35 -13.70 -2.28
N LYS A 244 -11.49 -12.99 -2.29
CA LYS A 244 -12.09 -12.47 -1.05
C LYS A 244 -12.51 -13.59 -0.11
N LEU A 245 -13.09 -14.66 -0.66
CA LEU A 245 -13.46 -15.86 0.10
C LEU A 245 -12.22 -16.51 0.72
N SER A 246 -11.14 -16.67 -0.05
CA SER A 246 -9.87 -17.19 0.48
C SER A 246 -9.27 -16.28 1.55
N ALA A 247 -9.31 -14.96 1.37
CA ALA A 247 -8.85 -14.02 2.39
C ALA A 247 -9.70 -14.08 3.68
N GLY A 248 -11.02 -14.21 3.53
CA GLY A 248 -11.95 -14.37 4.66
C GLY A 248 -11.70 -15.66 5.44
N LYS A 249 -11.45 -16.79 4.75
CA LYS A 249 -11.07 -18.06 5.39
C LYS A 249 -9.77 -17.92 6.18
N LEU A 250 -8.75 -17.31 5.58
CA LEU A 250 -7.47 -17.10 6.25
C LEU A 250 -7.62 -16.20 7.50
N LEU A 251 -8.44 -15.15 7.43
CA LEU A 251 -8.72 -14.30 8.60
C LEU A 251 -9.42 -15.09 9.72
N LYS A 252 -10.41 -15.91 9.36
CA LYS A 252 -11.09 -16.81 10.31
C LYS A 252 -10.13 -17.78 10.97
N ASP A 253 -9.25 -18.40 10.19
CA ASP A 253 -8.22 -19.33 10.70
C ASP A 253 -7.29 -18.60 11.67
N VAL A 254 -6.83 -17.39 11.32
CA VAL A 254 -6.00 -16.57 12.21
C VAL A 254 -6.69 -16.29 13.53
N VAL A 255 -7.97 -15.88 13.51
CA VAL A 255 -8.74 -15.62 14.73
C VAL A 255 -8.84 -16.89 15.58
N ASN A 256 -9.19 -18.03 14.99
CA ASN A 256 -9.33 -19.29 15.74
C ASN A 256 -8.02 -19.81 16.33
N LEU A 257 -6.89 -19.51 15.68
CA LEU A 257 -5.56 -19.97 16.11
C LEU A 257 -4.88 -19.00 17.08
N SER A 258 -5.46 -17.82 17.31
CA SER A 258 -4.96 -16.81 18.25
C SER A 258 -5.52 -16.92 19.66
N ASP A 259 -6.34 -17.95 19.89
CA ASP A 259 -7.08 -18.21 21.13
C ASP A 259 -6.33 -19.15 22.08
#